data_AF-A0A2D5I155-F1
#
_entry.id   AF-A0A2D5I155-F1
#
_cell.length_a   1.000
_cell.length_b   1.000
_cell.length_c   1.000
_cell.angle_alpha   90.00
_cell.angle_beta   90.00
_cell.angle_gamma   90.00
#
_symmetry.space_group_name_H-M   'P 1'
#
loop_
_entity.id
_entity.type
_entity.pdbx_description
1 polymer ?
#
loop_
_entity_poly.entity_id
_entity_poly.type
_entity_poly.pdbx_seq_one_letter_code
_entity_poly.pdbx_strand_id
1 'polypeptide(L)' 'MEINDEEETKNIFVTLMGEEVGPRKEFIQKNALNVANLDV' A
#
# COMPACT_ATOMS: atom_id res chain seq x y z
N MET A 1 -2.52 -20.26 9.15
CA MET A 1 -1.16 -19.74 9.41
C MET A 1 -1.12 -18.37 8.76
N GLU A 2 -1.46 -17.33 9.53
CA GLU A 2 -1.59 -15.91 9.13
C GLU A 2 -0.25 -15.23 8.82
N ILE A 3 0.84 -16.01 8.71
CA ILE A 3 2.21 -15.49 8.59
C ILE A 3 2.42 -14.71 7.28
N ASN A 4 1.64 -15.00 6.23
CA ASN A 4 1.73 -14.28 4.95
C ASN A 4 1.20 -12.84 5.05
N ASP A 5 0.23 -12.59 5.92
CA ASP A 5 -0.39 -11.27 6.08
C ASP A 5 0.56 -10.28 6.76
N GLU A 6 1.37 -10.75 7.72
CA GLU A 6 2.29 -9.89 8.47
C GLU A 6 3.39 -9.29 7.58
N GLU A 7 3.98 -10.10 6.69
CA GLU A 7 5.03 -9.65 5.78
C GLU A 7 4.48 -8.72 4.70
N GLU A 8 3.32 -9.08 4.12
CA GLU A 8 2.65 -8.26 3.11
C GLU A 8 2.21 -6.91 3.67
N THR A 9 1.61 -6.92 4.87
CA THR A 9 1.20 -5.70 5.59
C THR A 9 2.40 -4.81 5.86
N LYS A 10 3.52 -5.37 6.34
CA LYS A 10 4.74 -4.61 6.60
C LYS A 10 5.28 -3.96 5.32
N ASN A 11 5.25 -4.69 4.20
CA ASN A 11 5.69 -4.16 2.91
C ASN A 11 4.82 -2.98 2.46
N ILE A 12 3.49 -3.09 2.60
CA ILE A 12 2.56 -2.00 2.30
C ILE A 12 2.86 -0.76 3.15
N PHE A 13 3.10 -0.93 4.46
CA PHE A 13 3.47 0.19 5.34
C PHE A 13 4.77 0.86 4.90
N VAL A 14 5.80 0.08 4.56
CA VAL A 14 7.08 0.63 4.09
C VAL A 14 6.90 1.37 2.76
N THR A 15 6.15 0.81 1.81
CA THR A 15 5.88 1.46 0.51
C THR A 15 5.12 2.78 0.66
N LEU A 16 4.14 2.84 1.57
CA LEU A 16 3.33 4.04 1.76
C LEU A 16 4.00 5.10 2.64
N MET A 17 4.68 4.67 3.70
CA MET A 17 5.16 5.56 4.77
C MET A 17 6.69 5.68 4.86
N GLY A 18 7.44 4.85 4.13
CA GLY A 18 8.91 4.92 4.06
C GLY A 18 9.39 6.13 3.26
N GLU A 19 10.69 6.41 3.26
CA GLU A 19 11.23 7.67 2.71
C GLU A 19 11.21 7.75 1.17
N GLU A 20 11.16 6.60 0.49
CA GLU A 20 11.25 6.55 -0.97
C GLU A 20 9.96 7.03 -1.66
N VAL A 21 10.10 8.05 -2.50
CA VAL A 21 8.97 8.68 -3.20
C VAL A 21 8.50 7.85 -4.42
N GLY A 22 9.42 7.16 -5.10
CA GLY A 22 9.12 6.38 -6.31
C GLY A 22 8.09 5.26 -6.08
N PRO A 23 8.37 4.31 -5.17
CA PRO A 23 7.44 3.21 -4.87
C PRO A 23 6.05 3.71 -4.41
N ARG A 24 6.03 4.77 -3.59
CA ARG A 24 4.79 5.39 -3.13
C ARG A 24 3.97 5.95 -4.31
N LYS A 25 4.63 6.63 -5.25
CA LYS A 25 3.97 7.23 -6.42
C LYS A 25 3.34 6.15 -7.31
N GLU A 26 4.07 5.08 -7.60
CA GLU A 26 3.57 3.96 -8.40
C GLU A 26 2.37 3.29 -7.73
N PHE A 27 2.44 3.07 -6.42
CA PHE A 27 1.35 2.49 -5.65
C PHE A 27 0.09 3.36 -5.72
N ILE A 28 0.21 4.68 -5.54
CA ILE A 28 -0.91 5.61 -5.63
C ILE A 28 -1.51 5.58 -7.04
N GLN A 29 -0.68 5.67 -8.09
CA GLN A 29 -1.15 5.69 -9.47
C GLN A 29 -1.91 4.41 -9.86
N LYS A 30 -1.44 3.24 -9.39
CA LYS A 30 -2.08 1.95 -9.66
C LYS A 30 -3.45 1.82 -8.99
N ASN A 31 -3.62 2.37 -7.80
CA ASN A 31 -4.79 2.10 -6.96
C ASN A 31 -5.81 3.26 -6.91
N ALA A 32 -5.40 4.50 -7.20
CA ALA A 32 -6.23 5.71 -6.99
C ALA A 32 -7.59 5.68 -7.70
N LEU A 33 -7.69 5.06 -8.87
CA LEU A 33 -8.95 4.98 -9.63
C LEU A 33 -9.86 3.82 -9.16
N ASN A 34 -9.32 2.89 -8.38
CA ASN A 34 -10.01 1.69 -7.92
C ASN A 34 -10.53 1.81 -6.48
N VAL A 35 -10.33 2.96 -5.84
CA VAL A 35 -10.80 3.21 -4.47
C VAL A 35 -12.28 3.61 -4.52
N ALA A 36 -13.17 2.62 -4.41
CA ALA A 36 -14.61 2.84 -4.45
C ALA A 36 -15.23 3.17 -3.08
N ASN A 37 -14.60 2.77 -1.97
CA ASN A 37 -15.19 2.80 -0.61
C ASN A 37 -14.23 3.41 0.44
N LEU A 38 -13.57 4.53 0.15
CA LEU A 38 -12.63 5.12 1.11
C LEU A 38 -13.33 5.67 2.37
N ASP A 39 -14.60 6.05 2.25
CA ASP A 39 -15.33 6.87 3.24
C ASP A 39 -16.57 6.17 3.82
N VAL A 40 -16.67 4.84 3.73
CA VAL A 40 -17.82 4.06 4.26
C VAL A 40 -17.52 3.53 5.65
#